data_AF-W4PGL0-F1
#
_entry.id   AF-W4PGL0-F1
#
_cell.length_a   1.000
_cell.length_b   1.000
_cell.length_c   1.000
_cell.angle_alpha   90.00
_cell.angle_beta   90.00
_cell.angle_gamma   90.00
#
_symmetry.space_group_name_H-M   'P 1'
#
loop_
_entity.id
_entity.type
_entity.pdbx_description
1 polymer ?
#
loop_
_entity_poly.entity_id
_entity_poly.type
_entity_poly.pdbx_seq_one_letter_code
_entity_poly.pdbx_strand_id
1 'polypeptide(L)'
;MKVKLGKENDKEMIETIRSVTSLPLAVDVNQGWKDRQFALDMIHWLKEKGVVMVEQPMPIERIDDTAWLTGHSPLPVFADESVQRLKDVAALRGVFTGINIKLMKCTGMREAWKMVNLAHALGMRAMIGCMTETSCAVSAAAQLSPLADFADLDGNLLISNDRFKGMQVVKGKIALNDLPGIGVVPL
;
A
#
# COMPACT_ATOMS: atom_id res chain seq x y z
N MET A 1 2.18 -4.35 10.40
CA MET A 1 2.98 -3.12 10.57
C MET A 1 3.68 -2.83 9.25
N LYS A 2 3.74 -1.57 8.80
CA LYS A 2 4.46 -1.19 7.58
C LYS A 2 5.90 -0.80 7.91
N VAL A 3 6.85 -1.21 7.08
CA VAL A 3 8.29 -0.87 7.21
C VAL A 3 8.80 -0.35 5.89
N LYS A 4 9.48 0.80 5.91
CA LYS A 4 10.13 1.34 4.71
C LYS A 4 11.52 0.73 4.55
N LEU A 5 11.76 0.15 3.39
CA LEU A 5 13.02 -0.49 2.98
C LEU A 5 13.60 0.25 1.76
N GLY A 6 14.50 -0.39 1.01
CA GLY A 6 15.17 0.20 -0.15
C GLY A 6 16.46 0.93 0.21
N LYS A 7 17.04 0.63 1.38
CA LYS A 7 18.31 1.19 1.88
C LYS A 7 19.33 0.08 2.15
N GLU A 8 20.56 0.46 2.47
CA GLU A 8 21.66 -0.49 2.72
C GLU A 8 21.40 -1.40 3.94
N ASN A 9 20.58 -0.97 4.89
CA ASN A 9 20.34 -1.66 6.16
C ASN A 9 18.97 -2.37 6.24
N ASP A 10 18.38 -2.74 5.10
CA ASP A 10 17.05 -3.38 5.04
C ASP A 10 16.94 -4.62 5.95
N LYS A 11 17.96 -5.48 5.95
CA LYS A 11 17.96 -6.70 6.78
C LYS A 11 18.04 -6.39 8.28
N GLU A 12 18.93 -5.47 8.66
CA GLU A 12 19.09 -5.05 10.05
C GLU A 12 17.76 -4.49 10.59
N MET A 13 17.10 -3.61 9.84
CA MET A 13 15.81 -3.04 10.22
C MET A 13 14.76 -4.12 10.50
N ILE A 14 14.65 -5.11 9.61
CA ILE A 14 13.71 -6.23 9.78
C ILE A 14 14.06 -7.07 10.99
N GLU A 15 15.34 -7.41 11.19
CA GLU A 15 15.79 -8.23 12.32
C GLU A 15 15.58 -7.51 13.66
N THR A 16 15.87 -6.21 13.74
CA THR A 16 15.59 -5.39 14.92
C THR A 16 14.10 -5.41 15.26
N ILE A 17 13.22 -5.20 14.28
CA ILE A 17 11.77 -5.25 14.51
C ILE A 17 11.35 -6.66 14.92
N ARG A 18 11.88 -7.70 14.26
CA ARG A 18 11.55 -9.10 14.58
C ARG A 18 12.02 -9.53 15.97
N SER A 19 13.07 -8.90 16.51
CA SER A 19 13.53 -9.19 17.87
C SER A 19 12.51 -8.82 18.96
N VAL A 20 11.58 -7.90 18.67
CA VAL A 20 10.61 -7.37 19.65
C VAL A 20 9.14 -7.65 19.30
N THR A 21 8.85 -8.12 18.08
CA THR A 21 7.47 -8.44 17.70
C THR A 21 7.39 -9.55 16.64
N SER A 22 6.30 -10.31 16.69
CA SER A 22 5.93 -11.34 15.71
C SER A 22 4.81 -10.91 14.76
N LEU A 23 4.32 -9.66 14.85
CA LEU A 23 3.23 -9.17 14.00
C LEU A 23 3.61 -9.23 12.51
N PRO A 24 2.68 -9.59 11.59
CA PRO A 24 2.94 -9.55 10.16
C PRO A 24 3.44 -8.19 9.67
N LEU A 25 4.38 -8.22 8.74
CA LEU A 25 4.95 -7.03 8.11
C LEU A 25 4.48 -6.85 6.68
N ALA A 26 4.17 -5.61 6.32
CA ALA A 26 4.18 -5.16 4.94
C ALA A 26 5.42 -4.28 4.74
N VAL A 27 6.10 -4.41 3.61
CA VAL A 27 7.27 -3.59 3.32
C VAL A 27 7.01 -2.72 2.10
N ASP A 28 7.49 -1.49 2.15
CA ASP A 28 7.47 -0.56 1.04
C ASP A 28 8.90 -0.15 0.74
N VAL A 29 9.35 -0.49 -0.46
CA VAL A 29 10.75 -0.34 -0.87
C VAL A 29 10.95 1.02 -1.55
N ASN A 30 9.88 1.72 -1.93
CA ASN A 30 9.91 3.01 -2.60
C ASN A 30 10.94 3.06 -3.74
N GLN A 31 10.92 2.05 -4.62
CA GLN A 31 11.79 1.94 -5.80
C GLN A 31 13.29 1.71 -5.51
N GLY A 32 13.65 1.38 -4.28
CA GLY A 32 15.05 1.30 -3.83
C GLY A 32 15.86 0.14 -4.44
N TRP A 33 15.24 -0.98 -4.82
CA TRP A 33 15.97 -2.13 -5.37
C TRP A 33 16.14 -2.02 -6.88
N LYS A 34 17.39 -1.98 -7.34
CA LYS A 34 17.74 -1.76 -8.76
C LYS A 34 18.13 -3.03 -9.52
N ASP A 35 18.48 -4.09 -8.79
CA ASP A 35 18.83 -5.39 -9.34
C ASP A 35 17.71 -6.39 -9.04
N ARG A 36 17.21 -7.06 -10.09
CA ARG A 36 16.03 -7.94 -9.97
C ARG A 36 16.33 -9.23 -9.21
N GLN A 37 17.55 -9.76 -9.29
CA GLN A 37 17.89 -11.00 -8.61
C GLN A 37 18.06 -10.74 -7.11
N PHE A 38 18.76 -9.66 -6.75
CA PHE A 38 18.83 -9.18 -5.38
C PHE A 38 17.42 -8.94 -4.80
N ALA A 39 16.54 -8.27 -5.55
CA ALA A 39 15.16 -8.06 -5.13
C ALA A 39 14.45 -9.39 -4.86
N LEU A 40 14.56 -10.37 -5.76
CA LEU A 40 13.93 -11.68 -5.58
C LEU A 40 14.45 -12.41 -4.33
N ASP A 41 15.77 -12.47 -4.15
CA ASP A 41 16.41 -13.10 -3.00
C ASP A 41 15.99 -12.41 -1.69
N MET A 42 15.89 -11.08 -1.71
CA MET A 42 15.40 -10.30 -0.58
C MET A 42 13.94 -10.64 -0.27
N ILE A 43 13.07 -10.75 -1.27
CA ILE A 43 11.65 -11.11 -1.05
C ILE A 43 11.51 -12.51 -0.44
N HIS A 44 12.31 -13.48 -0.88
CA HIS A 44 12.35 -14.81 -0.27
C HIS A 44 12.75 -14.74 1.21
N TRP A 45 13.84 -14.03 1.52
CA TRP A 45 14.29 -13.82 2.89
C TRP A 45 13.23 -13.09 3.74
N LEU A 46 12.61 -12.05 3.20
CA LEU A 46 11.54 -11.29 3.88
C LEU A 46 10.34 -12.17 4.22
N LYS A 47 9.96 -13.08 3.33
CA LYS A 47 8.89 -14.06 3.59
C LYS A 47 9.21 -14.95 4.79
N GLU A 48 10.45 -15.44 4.89
CA GLU A 48 10.91 -16.22 6.06
C GLU A 48 10.88 -15.40 7.36
N LYS A 49 11.05 -14.07 7.26
CA LYS A 49 10.93 -13.13 8.38
C LYS A 49 9.49 -12.66 8.65
N GLY A 50 8.48 -13.29 8.05
CA GLY A 50 7.06 -12.98 8.33
C GLY A 50 6.53 -11.73 7.63
N VAL A 51 7.19 -11.28 6.56
CA VAL A 51 6.62 -10.29 5.64
C VAL A 51 5.54 -10.95 4.79
N VAL A 52 4.44 -10.24 4.55
CA VAL A 52 3.25 -10.74 3.85
C VAL A 52 2.95 -10.00 2.54
N MET A 53 3.63 -8.88 2.27
CA MET A 53 3.42 -8.05 1.08
C MET A 53 4.63 -7.13 0.83
N VAL A 54 4.93 -6.89 -0.45
CA VAL A 54 5.99 -5.98 -0.92
C VAL A 54 5.39 -4.90 -1.83
N GLU A 55 5.61 -3.63 -1.49
CA GLU A 55 5.15 -2.47 -2.24
C GLU A 55 6.31 -1.80 -2.98
N GLN A 56 6.08 -1.49 -4.26
CA GLN A 56 7.00 -0.84 -5.20
C GLN A 56 8.50 -1.22 -5.02
N PRO A 57 8.89 -2.48 -5.32
CA PRO A 57 10.28 -2.94 -5.13
C PRO A 57 11.30 -2.19 -5.98
N MET A 58 10.97 -1.96 -7.26
CA MET A 58 11.89 -1.44 -8.27
C MET A 58 11.42 -0.10 -8.87
N PRO A 59 12.33 0.68 -9.49
CA PRO A 59 12.00 1.90 -10.22
C PRO A 59 10.94 1.71 -11.30
N ILE A 60 10.10 2.72 -11.52
CA ILE A 60 8.99 2.66 -12.49
C ILE A 60 9.47 2.40 -13.94
N GLU A 61 10.72 2.75 -14.25
CA GLU A 61 11.32 2.53 -15.58
C GLU A 61 11.67 1.06 -15.82
N ARG A 62 11.71 0.23 -14.77
CA ARG A 62 12.09 -1.19 -14.81
C ARG A 62 10.86 -2.10 -14.80
N ILE A 63 9.91 -1.83 -15.68
CA ILE A 63 8.64 -2.55 -15.73
C ILE A 63 8.82 -4.03 -16.06
N ASP A 64 9.71 -4.38 -16.99
CA ASP A 64 9.97 -5.76 -17.39
C ASP A 64 10.66 -6.55 -16.27
N ASP A 65 11.61 -5.93 -15.57
CA ASP A 65 12.26 -6.53 -14.40
C ASP A 65 11.25 -6.74 -13.27
N THR A 66 10.31 -5.80 -13.08
CA THR A 66 9.25 -5.92 -12.08
C THR A 66 8.26 -7.03 -12.44
N ALA A 67 7.88 -7.16 -13.71
CA ALA A 67 7.03 -8.26 -14.17
C ALA A 67 7.70 -9.62 -13.96
N TRP A 68 9.00 -9.71 -14.30
CA TRP A 68 9.80 -10.89 -14.03
C TRP A 68 9.83 -11.20 -12.52
N LEU A 69 10.11 -10.19 -11.68
CA LEU A 69 10.16 -10.32 -10.23
C LEU A 69 8.83 -10.82 -9.66
N THR A 70 7.71 -10.19 -10.03
CA THR A 70 6.36 -10.59 -9.57
C THR A 70 6.02 -12.02 -9.95
N GLY A 71 6.41 -12.49 -11.14
CA GLY A 71 6.17 -13.87 -11.60
C GLY A 71 6.93 -14.93 -10.81
N HIS A 72 8.04 -14.57 -10.15
CA HIS A 72 8.85 -15.47 -9.34
C HIS A 72 8.70 -15.22 -7.83
N SER A 73 8.06 -14.12 -7.45
CA SER A 73 7.93 -13.69 -6.06
C SER A 73 7.03 -14.62 -5.26
N PRO A 74 7.45 -15.04 -4.05
CA PRO A 74 6.62 -15.83 -3.16
C PRO A 74 5.64 -14.99 -2.32
N LEU A 75 5.64 -13.66 -2.50
CA LEU A 75 4.78 -12.66 -1.84
C LEU A 75 4.05 -11.79 -2.89
N PRO A 76 2.85 -11.27 -2.58
CA PRO A 76 2.18 -10.35 -3.49
C PRO A 76 2.95 -9.03 -3.61
N VAL A 77 3.12 -8.56 -4.84
CA VAL A 77 3.81 -7.30 -5.17
C VAL A 77 2.79 -6.25 -5.59
N PHE A 78 2.79 -5.08 -4.93
CA PHE A 78 1.85 -3.98 -5.20
C PHE A 78 2.55 -2.80 -5.87
N ALA A 79 1.89 -2.22 -6.89
CA ALA A 79 2.32 -0.98 -7.53
C ALA A 79 1.89 0.23 -6.70
N ASP A 80 2.81 1.15 -6.40
CA ASP A 80 2.46 2.49 -5.91
C ASP A 80 2.87 3.53 -6.94
N GLU A 81 4.14 3.92 -7.01
CA GLU A 81 4.60 4.96 -7.95
C GLU A 81 4.33 4.62 -9.42
N SER A 82 4.24 3.33 -9.76
CA SER A 82 3.91 2.85 -11.11
C SER A 82 2.44 3.05 -11.52
N VAL A 83 1.55 3.42 -10.61
CA VAL A 83 0.12 3.66 -10.91
C VAL A 83 -0.29 5.02 -10.40
N GLN A 84 -0.83 5.90 -11.24
CA GLN A 84 -1.31 7.22 -10.78
C GLN A 84 -2.83 7.30 -10.86
N ARG A 85 -3.38 6.84 -11.99
CA ARG A 85 -4.77 7.06 -12.38
C ARG A 85 -5.36 5.82 -13.02
N LEU A 86 -6.67 5.88 -13.29
CA LEU A 86 -7.43 4.76 -13.87
C LEU A 86 -6.84 4.23 -15.18
N LYS A 87 -6.34 5.13 -16.03
CA LYS A 87 -5.76 4.77 -17.33
C LYS A 87 -4.50 3.89 -17.23
N ASP A 88 -3.80 3.92 -16.09
CA ASP A 88 -2.55 3.21 -15.90
C ASP A 88 -2.78 1.74 -15.48
N VAL A 89 -3.93 1.45 -14.86
CA VAL A 89 -4.22 0.15 -14.22
C VAL A 89 -4.12 -1.03 -15.18
N ALA A 90 -4.69 -0.91 -16.39
CA ALA A 90 -4.75 -2.03 -17.33
C ALA A 90 -3.35 -2.50 -17.79
N ALA A 91 -2.39 -1.59 -17.90
CA ALA A 91 -1.02 -1.90 -18.32
C ALA A 91 -0.22 -2.65 -17.24
N LEU A 92 -0.66 -2.60 -15.98
CA LEU A 92 0.02 -3.25 -14.86
C LEU A 92 -0.43 -4.68 -14.60
N ARG A 93 -1.44 -5.16 -15.33
CA ARG A 93 -1.88 -6.55 -15.25
C ARG A 93 -0.74 -7.48 -15.66
N GLY A 94 -0.37 -8.40 -14.78
CA GLY A 94 0.75 -9.33 -14.99
C GLY A 94 2.13 -8.74 -14.65
N VAL A 95 2.22 -7.41 -14.44
CA VAL A 95 3.43 -6.76 -13.91
C VAL A 95 3.42 -6.78 -12.38
N PHE A 96 2.25 -6.54 -11.79
CA PHE A 96 2.05 -6.52 -10.34
C PHE A 96 0.91 -7.47 -9.93
N THR A 97 0.95 -7.95 -8.69
CA THR A 97 -0.16 -8.69 -8.08
C THR A 97 -1.35 -7.78 -7.79
N GLY A 98 -1.10 -6.52 -7.44
CA GLY A 98 -2.13 -5.54 -7.13
C GLY A 98 -1.66 -4.10 -7.25
N ILE A 99 -2.57 -3.15 -7.00
CA ILE A 99 -2.29 -1.71 -7.05
C ILE A 99 -2.58 -1.03 -5.70
N ASN A 100 -1.78 -0.03 -5.34
CA ASN A 100 -2.02 0.88 -4.23
C ASN A 100 -2.67 2.18 -4.74
N ILE A 101 -3.91 2.40 -4.31
CA ILE A 101 -4.74 3.52 -4.71
C ILE A 101 -4.70 4.57 -3.60
N LYS A 102 -4.23 5.77 -3.94
CA LYS A 102 -4.24 6.95 -3.06
C LYS A 102 -5.07 8.05 -3.69
N LEU A 103 -5.93 8.69 -2.90
CA LEU A 103 -6.84 9.73 -3.42
C LEU A 103 -6.07 10.89 -4.06
N MET A 104 -4.93 11.26 -3.49
CA MET A 104 -4.07 12.34 -3.99
C MET A 104 -3.41 12.05 -5.34
N LYS A 105 -3.34 10.77 -5.76
CA LYS A 105 -2.81 10.37 -7.08
C LYS A 105 -3.91 10.28 -8.12
N CYS A 106 -5.04 9.72 -7.74
CA CYS A 106 -6.12 9.37 -8.66
C CYS A 106 -7.23 10.43 -8.80
N THR A 107 -7.07 11.62 -8.22
CA THR A 107 -8.06 12.73 -8.27
C THR A 107 -9.33 12.52 -7.41
N GLY A 108 -9.26 11.61 -6.44
CA GLY A 108 -10.29 11.42 -5.41
C GLY A 108 -11.18 10.18 -5.56
N MET A 109 -12.22 10.11 -4.73
CA MET A 109 -12.98 8.87 -4.46
C MET A 109 -13.61 8.25 -5.71
N ARG A 110 -14.12 9.08 -6.64
CA ARG A 110 -14.82 8.58 -7.83
C ARG A 110 -13.90 7.77 -8.73
N GLU A 111 -12.68 8.24 -8.96
CA GLU A 111 -11.72 7.52 -9.78
C GLU A 111 -11.09 6.36 -9.00
N ALA A 112 -10.82 6.55 -7.70
CA ALA A 112 -10.38 5.46 -6.82
C ALA A 112 -11.34 4.25 -6.85
N TRP A 113 -12.65 4.49 -6.76
CA TRP A 113 -13.66 3.43 -6.85
C TRP A 113 -13.61 2.73 -8.22
N LYS A 114 -13.45 3.47 -9.32
CA LYS A 114 -13.28 2.86 -10.66
C LYS A 114 -12.00 2.03 -10.75
N MET A 115 -10.91 2.49 -10.13
CA MET A 115 -9.63 1.78 -10.12
C MET A 115 -9.73 0.46 -9.37
N VAL A 116 -10.35 0.44 -8.18
CA VAL A 116 -10.57 -0.80 -7.41
C VAL A 116 -11.38 -1.80 -8.25
N ASN A 117 -12.49 -1.36 -8.85
CA ASN A 117 -13.34 -2.24 -9.66
C ASN A 117 -12.61 -2.77 -10.90
N LEU A 118 -11.84 -1.92 -11.59
CA LEU A 118 -11.06 -2.35 -12.75
C LEU A 118 -9.95 -3.34 -12.35
N ALA A 119 -9.24 -3.09 -11.26
CA ALA A 119 -8.22 -4.00 -10.74
C ALA A 119 -8.81 -5.39 -10.45
N HIS A 120 -9.92 -5.44 -9.72
CA HIS A 120 -10.62 -6.70 -9.43
C HIS A 120 -11.12 -7.40 -10.70
N ALA A 121 -11.69 -6.65 -11.66
CA ALA A 121 -12.13 -7.21 -12.94
C ALA A 121 -10.98 -7.80 -13.76
N LEU A 122 -9.75 -7.31 -13.58
CA LEU A 122 -8.54 -7.84 -14.20
C LEU A 122 -7.88 -8.97 -13.39
N GLY A 123 -8.48 -9.37 -12.26
CA GLY A 123 -7.94 -10.38 -11.34
C GLY A 123 -6.78 -9.90 -10.48
N MET A 124 -6.57 -8.58 -10.38
CA MET A 124 -5.57 -7.95 -9.52
C MET A 124 -6.14 -7.67 -8.13
N ARG A 125 -5.26 -7.59 -7.14
CA ARG A 125 -5.59 -7.15 -5.77
C ARG A 125 -5.61 -5.63 -5.65
N ALA A 126 -6.23 -5.13 -4.59
CA ALA A 126 -6.29 -3.70 -4.30
C ALA A 126 -5.78 -3.38 -2.89
N MET A 127 -4.98 -2.32 -2.79
CA MET A 127 -4.58 -1.69 -1.55
C MET A 127 -5.07 -0.25 -1.56
N ILE A 128 -5.50 0.26 -0.40
CA ILE A 128 -5.85 1.68 -0.23
C ILE A 128 -4.81 2.33 0.68
N GLY A 129 -4.11 3.32 0.16
CA GLY A 129 -3.11 4.09 0.90
C GLY A 129 -3.49 5.57 1.03
N CYS A 130 -2.78 6.29 1.89
CA CYS A 130 -2.84 7.74 2.00
C CYS A 130 -1.45 8.39 1.97
N MET A 131 -1.43 9.72 1.90
CA MET A 131 -0.28 10.51 2.32
C MET A 131 -0.43 10.87 3.82
N THR A 132 0.49 11.68 4.35
CA THR A 132 0.26 12.38 5.61
C THR A 132 -0.83 13.43 5.39
N GLU A 133 -2.00 13.19 5.95
CA GLU A 133 -3.26 13.87 5.62
C GLU A 133 -4.11 14.08 6.88
N THR A 134 -5.08 15.00 6.84
CA THR A 134 -6.09 15.12 7.92
C THR A 134 -7.10 13.97 7.87
N SER A 135 -7.88 13.80 8.94
CA SER A 135 -8.97 12.80 8.96
C SER A 135 -10.00 12.97 7.84
N CYS A 136 -10.07 14.14 7.18
CA CYS A 136 -10.91 14.35 6.00
C CYS A 136 -10.57 13.38 4.86
N ALA A 137 -9.33 13.43 4.35
CA ALA A 137 -8.93 12.61 3.21
C ALA A 137 -8.77 11.13 3.60
N VAL A 138 -8.27 10.85 4.81
CA VAL A 138 -8.13 9.47 5.31
C VAL A 138 -9.51 8.81 5.45
N SER A 139 -10.51 9.50 6.00
CA SER A 139 -11.88 8.94 6.11
C SER A 139 -12.56 8.78 4.76
N ALA A 140 -12.32 9.70 3.82
CA ALA A 140 -12.79 9.57 2.44
C ALA A 140 -12.23 8.30 1.76
N ALA A 141 -10.93 8.02 1.94
CA ALA A 141 -10.30 6.81 1.42
C ALA A 141 -10.80 5.55 2.15
N ALA A 142 -11.01 5.64 3.47
CA ALA A 142 -11.50 4.54 4.30
C ALA A 142 -12.87 4.01 3.86
N GLN A 143 -13.71 4.82 3.21
CA GLN A 143 -14.98 4.36 2.61
C GLN A 143 -14.79 3.24 1.56
N LEU A 144 -13.62 3.17 0.92
CA LEU A 144 -13.27 2.14 -0.06
C LEU A 144 -12.54 0.94 0.57
N SER A 145 -12.13 1.04 1.85
CA SER A 145 -11.35 0.00 2.53
C SER A 145 -12.02 -1.38 2.62
N PRO A 146 -13.36 -1.53 2.67
CA PRO A 146 -13.98 -2.86 2.60
C PRO A 146 -13.73 -3.62 1.29
N LEU A 147 -13.27 -2.92 0.25
CA LEU A 147 -12.93 -3.50 -1.05
C LEU A 147 -11.43 -3.82 -1.16
N ALA A 148 -10.62 -3.61 -0.12
CA ALA A 148 -9.17 -3.70 -0.20
C ALA A 148 -8.62 -4.95 0.50
N ASP A 149 -7.55 -5.52 -0.06
CA ASP A 149 -6.75 -6.57 0.57
C ASP A 149 -5.85 -6.03 1.69
N PHE A 150 -5.30 -4.82 1.49
CA PHE A 150 -4.44 -4.11 2.43
C PHE A 150 -4.87 -2.64 2.54
N ALA A 151 -4.63 -2.03 3.70
CA ALA A 151 -4.88 -0.61 3.91
C ALA A 151 -3.73 0.03 4.70
N ASP A 152 -3.23 1.15 4.18
CA ASP A 152 -2.23 2.03 4.79
C ASP A 152 -2.88 3.40 5.00
N LEU A 153 -3.74 3.47 6.02
CA LEU A 153 -4.62 4.60 6.32
C LEU A 153 -4.34 5.14 7.74
N ASP A 154 -3.10 5.53 7.97
CA ASP A 154 -2.59 6.06 9.24
C ASP A 154 -2.13 7.53 9.15
N GLY A 155 -2.30 8.17 7.99
CA GLY A 155 -1.78 9.51 7.72
C GLY A 155 -2.19 10.58 8.72
N ASN A 156 -3.42 10.51 9.24
CA ASN A 156 -3.95 11.42 10.26
C ASN A 156 -3.37 11.18 11.66
N LEU A 157 -2.81 10.00 11.92
CA LEU A 157 -2.12 9.68 13.17
C LEU A 157 -0.70 10.26 13.21
N LEU A 158 -0.16 10.65 12.04
CA LEU A 158 1.18 11.18 11.87
C LEU A 158 1.24 12.72 11.96
N ILE A 159 0.09 13.39 12.15
CA ILE A 159 0.00 14.86 12.29
C ILE A 159 -0.47 15.27 13.69
N SER A 160 -0.14 16.48 14.10
CA SER A 160 -0.52 17.05 15.41
C SER A 160 -1.63 18.11 15.34
N ASN A 161 -2.08 18.46 14.13
CA ASN A 161 -2.99 19.56 13.85
C ASN A 161 -4.20 19.12 13.00
N ASP A 162 -4.71 17.91 13.25
CA ASP A 162 -5.93 17.44 12.60
C ASP A 162 -7.10 18.40 12.89
N ARG A 163 -7.98 18.56 11.91
CA ARG A 163 -9.12 19.48 11.96
C ARG A 163 -10.46 18.78 11.94
N PHE A 164 -10.45 17.46 11.80
CA PHE A 164 -11.64 16.64 11.68
C PHE A 164 -11.54 15.42 12.58
N LYS A 165 -12.69 14.97 13.09
CA LYS A 165 -12.87 13.65 13.67
C LYS A 165 -13.56 12.76 12.65
N GLY A 166 -12.95 11.63 12.32
CA GLY A 166 -13.45 10.74 11.27
C GLY A 166 -13.31 9.25 11.63
N MET A 167 -12.82 8.46 10.66
CA MET A 167 -12.48 7.06 10.86
C MET A 167 -11.50 6.89 12.03
N GLN A 168 -11.60 5.77 12.75
CA GLN A 168 -10.70 5.46 13.87
C GLN A 168 -10.03 4.11 13.68
N VAL A 169 -8.86 3.92 14.31
CA VAL A 169 -8.25 2.59 14.41
C VAL A 169 -8.68 1.94 15.73
N VAL A 170 -9.57 0.95 15.65
CA VAL A 170 -10.08 0.23 16.82
C VAL A 170 -9.59 -1.21 16.76
N LYS A 171 -8.78 -1.62 17.75
CA LYS A 171 -8.17 -2.97 17.83
C LYS A 171 -7.43 -3.36 16.53
N GLY A 172 -6.70 -2.41 15.95
CA GLY A 172 -5.91 -2.61 14.73
C GLY A 172 -6.71 -2.67 13.43
N LYS A 173 -8.02 -2.34 13.46
CA LYS A 173 -8.86 -2.24 12.26
C LYS A 173 -9.32 -0.80 12.02
N ILE A 174 -9.43 -0.43 10.76
CA ILE A 174 -10.15 0.78 10.35
C ILE A 174 -11.62 0.59 10.71
N ALA A 175 -12.15 1.49 11.53
CA ALA A 175 -13.54 1.54 11.94
C ALA A 175 -14.19 2.78 11.33
N LEU A 176 -15.16 2.54 10.44
CA LEU A 176 -16.05 3.56 9.91
C LEU A 176 -17.12 3.89 10.95
N ASN A 177 -17.62 5.12 10.91
CA ASN A 177 -18.77 5.57 11.68
C ASN A 177 -20.00 5.70 10.76
N ASP A 178 -21.17 5.94 11.35
CA ASP A 178 -22.45 6.05 10.62
C ASP A 178 -22.76 7.46 10.10
N LEU A 179 -21.80 8.39 10.15
CA LEU A 179 -22.02 9.75 9.64
C LEU A 179 -22.12 9.73 8.10
N PRO A 180 -22.99 10.57 7.52
CA PRO A 180 -23.13 10.65 6.07
C PRO A 180 -21.88 11.23 5.38
N GLY A 181 -21.83 11.07 4.05
CA GLY A 181 -20.73 11.59 3.24
C GLY A 181 -19.44 10.81 3.46
N ILE A 182 -18.34 11.51 3.75
CA ILE A 182 -17.02 10.89 4.01
C ILE A 182 -16.83 10.47 5.48
N GLY A 183 -17.83 10.69 6.33
CA GLY A 183 -17.83 10.22 7.71
C GLY A 183 -17.03 11.09 8.69
N VAL A 184 -17.06 12.42 8.53
CA VAL A 184 -16.29 13.35 9.38
C VAL A 184 -17.12 14.48 9.97
N VAL A 185 -16.68 14.98 11.13
CA VAL A 185 -17.13 16.26 11.73
C VAL A 185 -15.92 17.15 12.00
N PRO A 186 -16.05 18.49 11.95
CA PRO A 186 -15.01 19.40 12.45
C PRO A 186 -14.69 19.15 13.92
N LEU A 187 -13.43 19.36 14.31
CA LEU A 187 -12.99 19.41 15.71
C LEU A 187 -13.26 20.77 16.35
#